data_AF-A0A7L0UM46-F1
#
_entry.id   AF-A0A7L0UM46-F1
#
_cell.length_a   1.000
_cell.length_b   1.000
_cell.length_c   1.000
_cell.angle_alpha   90.00
_cell.angle_beta   90.00
_cell.angle_gamma   90.00
#
_symmetry.space_group_name_H-M   'P 1'
#
loop_
_entity.id
_entity.type
_entity.pdbx_description
1 polymer ?
#
loop_
_entity_poly.entity_id
_entity_poly.type
_entity_poly.pdbx_seq_one_letter_code
_entity_poly.pdbx_strand_id
1 'polypeptide(L)'
;MDLWFFLLLLGSGLISVGANNVTTEPPTTVPTSPRSSTKAPTAGPEDGTTTSANRLNVSTPVTLSTVATKPPTTTATRISPNATTVSLNTSTLGTTVPPATSLLPSVTPSAPRSTLPSTEAETTERSFNATVTTQETSASHNDETPIIAVMVALSSLLVIVFIIIVLYMLRFKKYKQAGSHSNSFRLSNGRTDDAEPQSMPLLARSPSTNRKYPPLPVDKLEEEINRRMADDNKLFREEFNALPACPIQATCEAASKEENKEKNRYVNILPYDHSRVHLTPVEGVPDSDYINASFINGYQEKNKFIAAQGPKEETVNDFWRMIWEQNTATIVMVTNLKERKECKCAQYWPDQGCWTYGNIRVSVEDVTVLVDYTVRKFCIQQVGDVTNKKPQRLVTQFHFTSWPDFGVPFTPIGMLKFLKKVKTCNPQYAGAIVVHCSAGVGRTGTFIVIDAMLDMMHAERKVDVYGFVSRIRAQRCQMVQTDV
;
A
#
# COMPACT_ATOMS: atom_id res chain seq x y z
N MET A 1 29.24 4.63 -35.66
CA MET A 1 29.90 3.69 -34.73
C MET A 1 29.05 3.36 -33.50
N ASP A 2 28.01 2.51 -33.57
CA ASP A 2 27.15 2.20 -34.72
C ASP A 2 25.77 1.66 -34.30
N LEU A 3 24.76 2.01 -35.12
CA LEU A 3 23.34 1.71 -34.92
C LEU A 3 22.98 0.25 -35.31
N TRP A 4 23.89 -0.69 -35.07
CA TRP A 4 23.75 -2.11 -35.47
C TRP A 4 23.43 -3.05 -34.29
N PHE A 5 23.78 -2.70 -33.06
CA PHE A 5 23.56 -3.56 -31.90
C PHE A 5 22.08 -3.75 -31.50
N PHE A 6 21.18 -2.86 -31.94
CA PHE A 6 19.75 -2.94 -31.60
C PHE A 6 18.93 -3.90 -32.47
N LEU A 7 19.44 -4.32 -33.64
CA LEU A 7 18.69 -5.19 -34.57
C LEU A 7 18.89 -6.70 -34.30
N LEU A 8 19.93 -7.09 -33.56
CA LEU A 8 20.24 -8.50 -33.28
C LEU A 8 19.48 -9.11 -32.09
N LEU A 9 18.84 -8.29 -31.24
CA LEU A 9 18.11 -8.76 -30.05
C LEU A 9 16.63 -9.12 -30.27
N LEU A 10 16.16 -9.09 -31.52
CA LEU A 10 14.81 -9.53 -31.94
C LEU A 10 14.82 -10.83 -32.78
N GLY A 11 16.01 -11.43 -33.01
CA GLY A 11 16.23 -12.47 -34.01
C GLY A 11 16.53 -13.89 -33.51
N SER A 12 16.25 -14.22 -32.24
CA SER A 12 16.60 -15.53 -31.66
C SER A 12 15.61 -16.00 -30.59
N GLY A 13 14.53 -16.69 -31.01
CA GLY A 13 13.47 -17.11 -30.08
C GLY A 13 12.53 -18.25 -30.51
N LEU A 14 12.79 -18.93 -31.64
CA LEU A 14 11.95 -20.05 -32.12
C LEU A 14 12.79 -21.16 -32.77
N ILE A 15 13.25 -22.13 -31.96
CA ILE A 15 13.68 -23.45 -32.44
C ILE A 15 13.27 -24.50 -31.40
N SER A 16 12.21 -25.29 -31.68
CA SER A 16 12.20 -26.75 -31.47
C SER A 16 10.89 -27.39 -31.97
N VAL A 17 11.01 -28.55 -32.63
CA VAL A 17 9.97 -29.55 -32.99
C VAL A 17 8.73 -29.03 -33.76
N GLY A 18 8.35 -29.62 -34.91
CA GLY A 18 8.99 -30.72 -35.62
C GLY A 18 8.29 -31.02 -36.96
N ALA A 19 8.94 -31.83 -37.79
CA ALA A 19 8.43 -32.22 -39.10
C ALA A 19 7.77 -33.61 -39.06
N ASN A 20 6.82 -33.84 -39.97
CA ASN A 20 6.45 -35.17 -40.48
C ASN A 20 5.86 -35.01 -41.90
N ASN A 21 5.95 -36.08 -42.71
CA ASN A 21 5.95 -35.93 -44.16
C ASN A 21 4.59 -35.98 -44.87
N VAL A 22 4.56 -35.21 -45.97
CA VAL A 22 3.80 -35.34 -47.22
C VAL A 22 3.24 -36.75 -47.53
N THR A 23 2.00 -36.78 -48.04
CA THR A 23 1.57 -37.68 -49.14
C THR A 23 0.44 -37.01 -49.95
N THR A 24 0.52 -37.03 -51.27
CA THR A 24 -0.52 -36.63 -52.27
C THR A 24 -1.20 -37.90 -52.83
N GLU A 25 -2.44 -37.92 -53.34
CA GLU A 25 -2.98 -37.23 -54.53
C GLU A 25 -4.55 -37.14 -54.57
N PRO A 26 -5.17 -36.45 -55.58
CA PRO A 26 -6.62 -36.20 -55.74
C PRO A 26 -7.20 -36.88 -57.04
N PRO A 27 -8.24 -36.41 -57.81
CA PRO A 27 -9.32 -35.42 -57.64
C PRO A 27 -10.75 -35.87 -58.13
N THR A 28 -11.73 -34.92 -58.28
CA THR A 28 -12.96 -34.97 -59.15
C THR A 28 -14.17 -35.78 -58.59
N THR A 29 -15.50 -35.49 -58.67
CA THR A 29 -16.48 -34.48 -59.23
C THR A 29 -17.75 -34.46 -58.31
N VAL A 30 -18.73 -33.52 -58.19
CA VAL A 30 -19.28 -32.34 -58.94
C VAL A 30 -20.27 -32.67 -60.10
N PRO A 31 -21.51 -32.10 -60.23
CA PRO A 31 -22.37 -31.23 -59.38
C PRO A 31 -23.79 -31.86 -59.10
N THR A 32 -24.85 -31.25 -58.53
CA THR A 32 -25.71 -30.12 -59.01
C THR A 32 -26.76 -29.69 -57.95
N SER A 33 -27.36 -28.49 -58.08
CA SER A 33 -28.35 -27.83 -57.19
C SER A 33 -29.75 -27.73 -57.88
N PRO A 34 -30.82 -26.99 -57.46
CA PRO A 34 -31.07 -26.13 -56.27
C PRO A 34 -32.51 -26.22 -55.66
N ARG A 35 -32.90 -25.18 -54.87
CA ARG A 35 -34.26 -24.79 -54.38
C ARG A 35 -34.88 -25.58 -53.19
N SER A 36 -35.75 -25.01 -52.34
CA SER A 36 -35.89 -23.64 -51.73
C SER A 36 -37.14 -23.56 -50.84
N SER A 37 -37.05 -23.03 -49.61
CA SER A 37 -38.13 -22.35 -48.81
C SER A 37 -39.43 -23.15 -48.48
N THR A 38 -40.17 -22.95 -47.37
CA THR A 38 -40.43 -21.74 -46.57
C THR A 38 -41.12 -22.09 -45.21
N LYS A 39 -41.15 -21.13 -44.27
CA LYS A 39 -42.15 -20.94 -43.18
C LYS A 39 -42.25 -21.95 -42.02
N ALA A 40 -42.18 -21.40 -40.80
CA ALA A 40 -42.86 -21.92 -39.60
C ALA A 40 -44.33 -21.46 -39.54
N PRO A 41 -45.13 -21.93 -38.56
CA PRO A 41 -45.65 -20.97 -37.57
C PRO A 41 -45.59 -21.45 -36.10
N THR A 42 -46.14 -20.62 -35.22
CA THR A 42 -45.91 -20.54 -33.76
C THR A 42 -47.03 -21.20 -32.90
N ALA A 43 -46.74 -21.38 -31.60
CA ALA A 43 -47.66 -21.60 -30.46
C ALA A 43 -48.31 -23.01 -30.34
N GLY A 44 -48.66 -23.49 -29.14
CA GLY A 44 -48.53 -22.90 -27.79
C GLY A 44 -48.59 -23.96 -26.66
N PRO A 45 -48.48 -23.57 -25.38
CA PRO A 45 -48.43 -24.48 -24.22
C PRO A 45 -49.79 -24.66 -23.52
N GLU A 46 -49.93 -25.69 -22.67
CA GLU A 46 -50.44 -25.57 -21.29
C GLU A 46 -50.28 -26.87 -20.45
N ASP A 47 -50.56 -26.77 -19.14
CA ASP A 47 -50.29 -27.77 -18.09
C ASP A 47 -51.33 -28.91 -17.95
N GLY A 48 -50.97 -29.99 -17.24
CA GLY A 48 -51.91 -31.07 -16.89
C GLY A 48 -51.39 -32.17 -15.95
N THR A 49 -51.78 -32.09 -14.67
CA THR A 49 -51.75 -33.12 -13.60
C THR A 49 -52.15 -34.55 -14.05
N THR A 50 -51.82 -35.67 -13.35
CA THR A 50 -52.07 -35.94 -11.90
C THR A 50 -51.39 -37.24 -11.36
N THR A 51 -50.93 -37.22 -10.10
CA THR A 51 -50.89 -38.31 -9.06
C THR A 51 -50.58 -39.81 -9.33
N SER A 52 -49.49 -40.28 -8.69
CA SER A 52 -49.45 -41.30 -7.58
C SER A 52 -49.26 -42.83 -7.83
N ALA A 53 -48.78 -43.49 -6.74
CA ALA A 53 -48.92 -44.91 -6.32
C ALA A 53 -47.84 -46.01 -6.64
N ASN A 54 -46.80 -46.06 -5.81
CA ASN A 54 -46.23 -47.23 -5.08
C ASN A 54 -46.37 -48.70 -5.58
N ARG A 55 -45.23 -49.44 -5.67
CA ARG A 55 -44.86 -50.74 -5.02
C ARG A 55 -43.68 -51.41 -5.77
N LEU A 56 -42.50 -51.70 -5.19
CA LEU A 56 -42.04 -52.72 -4.21
C LEU A 56 -41.52 -54.06 -4.81
N ASN A 57 -40.37 -54.55 -4.27
CA ASN A 57 -39.84 -55.94 -4.24
C ASN A 57 -39.23 -56.59 -5.52
N VAL A 58 -38.23 -57.52 -5.50
CA VAL A 58 -37.17 -57.91 -4.51
C VAL A 58 -36.10 -58.88 -5.14
N SER A 59 -34.95 -59.15 -4.46
CA SER A 59 -33.90 -60.23 -4.70
C SER A 59 -33.08 -60.23 -6.02
N THR A 60 -31.72 -60.23 -6.12
CA THR A 60 -30.57 -61.08 -5.61
C THR A 60 -30.34 -62.41 -6.39
N PRO A 61 -29.16 -63.12 -6.39
CA PRO A 61 -27.91 -63.02 -5.57
C PRO A 61 -26.54 -63.24 -6.32
N VAL A 62 -25.45 -63.60 -5.59
CA VAL A 62 -24.16 -64.30 -5.99
C VAL A 62 -22.93 -63.43 -6.40
N THR A 63 -21.63 -63.65 -6.05
CA THR A 63 -20.86 -64.33 -4.94
C THR A 63 -19.33 -63.96 -5.01
N LEU A 64 -18.59 -64.14 -3.89
CA LEU A 64 -17.12 -64.03 -3.53
C LEU A 64 -16.02 -64.23 -4.62
N SER A 65 -14.69 -63.93 -4.44
CA SER A 65 -13.75 -63.85 -3.28
C SER A 65 -12.73 -62.69 -3.43
N THR A 66 -12.07 -62.05 -2.43
CA THR A 66 -11.25 -62.41 -1.24
C THR A 66 -9.86 -63.04 -1.42
N VAL A 67 -8.81 -62.27 -1.06
CA VAL A 67 -7.51 -62.70 -0.46
C VAL A 67 -7.12 -61.64 0.59
N ALA A 68 -6.42 -62.01 1.68
CA ALA A 68 -6.04 -61.09 2.76
C ALA A 68 -4.74 -61.51 3.48
N THR A 69 -4.09 -60.55 4.17
CA THR A 69 -3.03 -60.77 5.16
C THR A 69 -3.14 -59.75 6.30
N LYS A 70 -2.64 -60.09 7.50
CA LYS A 70 -2.84 -59.34 8.77
C LYS A 70 -1.58 -59.45 9.68
N PRO A 71 -1.57 -58.94 10.92
CA PRO A 71 -0.77 -57.79 11.35
C PRO A 71 0.43 -58.19 12.24
N PRO A 72 1.00 -57.23 12.98
CA PRO A 72 1.15 -57.44 14.43
C PRO A 72 0.51 -56.34 15.29
N THR A 73 0.41 -56.60 16.59
CA THR A 73 -0.23 -55.77 17.63
C THR A 73 0.77 -55.51 18.76
N THR A 74 0.63 -54.36 19.46
CA THR A 74 1.04 -54.00 20.86
C THR A 74 1.57 -52.54 20.90
N THR A 75 1.45 -51.74 21.97
CA THR A 75 0.52 -51.71 23.13
C THR A 75 0.46 -50.25 23.63
N ALA A 76 -0.64 -49.81 24.24
CA ALA A 76 -0.79 -48.44 24.74
C ALA A 76 -0.33 -48.28 26.20
N THR A 77 0.32 -47.15 26.51
CA THR A 77 0.46 -46.67 27.90
C THR A 77 0.24 -45.16 27.96
N ARG A 78 -0.56 -44.70 28.92
CA ARG A 78 -0.90 -43.29 29.20
C ARG A 78 -0.53 -42.99 30.64
N ILE A 79 0.37 -42.05 30.90
CA ILE A 79 0.63 -41.48 32.24
C ILE A 79 1.13 -40.03 32.11
N SER A 80 0.62 -39.17 32.99
CA SER A 80 1.26 -37.93 33.46
C SER A 80 1.28 -38.00 34.98
N PRO A 81 2.25 -37.34 35.63
CA PRO A 81 1.88 -36.42 36.71
C PRO A 81 2.72 -35.12 36.77
N ASN A 82 2.37 -34.27 37.73
CA ASN A 82 2.78 -32.86 37.87
C ASN A 82 4.17 -32.60 38.50
N ALA A 83 4.63 -31.36 38.34
CA ALA A 83 5.51 -30.58 39.24
C ALA A 83 6.99 -31.05 39.37
N THR A 84 7.99 -30.21 39.64
CA THR A 84 8.03 -29.01 40.53
C THR A 84 9.12 -28.01 40.10
N THR A 85 9.03 -26.76 40.56
CA THR A 85 10.06 -25.70 40.42
C THR A 85 11.36 -25.97 41.19
N VAL A 86 12.53 -25.77 40.55
CA VAL A 86 13.83 -25.42 41.18
C VAL A 86 14.56 -24.43 40.26
N SER A 87 15.44 -23.59 40.81
CA SER A 87 16.22 -22.57 40.12
C SER A 87 17.73 -22.67 40.42
N LEU A 88 18.52 -21.76 39.81
CA LEU A 88 19.90 -21.34 40.14
C LEU A 88 21.11 -22.05 39.48
N ASN A 89 22.00 -21.18 39.02
CA ASN A 89 23.48 -21.22 39.01
C ASN A 89 24.26 -22.04 37.95
N THR A 90 24.72 -21.29 36.95
CA THR A 90 26.14 -21.13 36.53
C THR A 90 27.23 -21.98 37.21
N SER A 91 28.12 -22.53 36.38
CA SER A 91 29.55 -22.64 36.67
C SER A 91 30.38 -22.37 35.39
N THR A 92 31.63 -21.95 35.55
CA THR A 92 32.55 -21.51 34.46
C THR A 92 33.91 -22.18 34.58
N LEU A 93 34.53 -22.51 33.43
CA LEU A 93 35.95 -22.88 33.32
C LEU A 93 36.42 -22.77 31.84
N GLY A 94 37.60 -22.25 31.47
CA GLY A 94 38.49 -21.39 32.26
C GLY A 94 40.02 -21.58 32.09
N THR A 95 40.60 -21.53 30.89
CA THR A 95 42.08 -21.55 30.62
C THR A 95 42.37 -21.24 29.12
N THR A 96 43.48 -20.63 28.65
CA THR A 96 44.50 -19.69 29.22
C THR A 96 45.29 -18.98 28.09
N VAL A 97 46.05 -17.92 28.44
CA VAL A 97 47.01 -17.12 27.62
C VAL A 97 48.16 -16.63 28.53
N PRO A 98 49.41 -16.34 28.09
CA PRO A 98 49.82 -15.27 27.12
C PRO A 98 51.06 -15.73 26.24
N PRO A 99 52.14 -14.97 25.87
CA PRO A 99 52.41 -13.50 25.84
C PRO A 99 53.20 -12.89 24.62
N ALA A 100 52.95 -11.58 24.36
CA ALA A 100 53.91 -10.50 23.99
C ALA A 100 54.76 -10.58 22.68
N THR A 101 55.44 -9.52 22.16
CA THR A 101 55.85 -8.19 22.70
C THR A 101 56.11 -7.13 21.57
N SER A 102 56.08 -5.83 21.91
CA SER A 102 56.79 -4.70 21.23
C SER A 102 56.26 -4.22 19.84
N LEU A 103 56.47 -2.98 19.35
CA LEU A 103 57.04 -1.72 19.88
C LEU A 103 56.49 -0.49 19.10
N LEU A 104 56.84 0.74 19.50
CA LEU A 104 56.46 2.03 18.87
C LEU A 104 57.71 2.92 18.73
N PRO A 105 57.79 3.84 17.74
CA PRO A 105 58.11 5.23 18.08
C PRO A 105 57.42 6.30 17.21
N SER A 106 57.61 7.57 17.59
CA SER A 106 56.93 8.78 17.08
C SER A 106 57.76 9.62 16.09
N VAL A 107 57.07 10.44 15.27
CA VAL A 107 57.59 11.70 14.69
C VAL A 107 56.44 12.73 14.59
N THR A 108 56.72 14.00 14.87
CA THR A 108 55.81 15.16 14.75
C THR A 108 56.57 16.39 14.19
N PRO A 109 55.92 17.52 13.83
CA PRO A 109 56.21 18.19 12.54
C PRO A 109 57.10 19.46 12.61
N SER A 110 57.39 20.01 11.43
CA SER A 110 58.10 21.28 11.22
C SER A 110 57.18 22.40 10.73
N ALA A 111 57.44 23.64 11.17
CA ALA A 111 56.79 24.87 10.73
C ALA A 111 57.77 26.05 10.76
N PRO A 112 57.49 27.14 10.04
CA PRO A 112 57.77 28.48 10.59
C PRO A 112 56.74 29.57 10.18
N ARG A 113 56.73 30.80 10.74
CA ARG A 113 57.01 31.33 12.10
C ARG A 113 56.81 32.87 12.08
N SER A 114 55.89 33.43 12.87
CA SER A 114 55.78 34.89 13.19
C SER A 114 54.61 35.12 14.18
N THR A 115 54.65 35.92 15.26
CA THR A 115 55.73 36.52 16.09
C THR A 115 55.20 36.70 17.54
N LEU A 116 56.11 36.79 18.53
CA LEU A 116 55.86 37.13 19.96
C LEU A 116 55.81 38.67 20.19
N PRO A 117 55.71 39.25 21.42
CA PRO A 117 55.80 38.74 22.82
C PRO A 117 54.53 39.06 23.67
N SER A 118 54.41 38.94 25.00
CA SER A 118 55.34 38.77 26.15
C SER A 118 54.59 38.06 27.33
N THR A 119 55.16 37.14 28.13
CA THR A 119 55.95 37.38 29.40
C THR A 119 55.03 37.74 30.60
N GLU A 120 55.08 37.13 31.80
CA GLU A 120 56.08 36.26 32.49
C GLU A 120 55.46 35.26 33.53
N ALA A 121 56.28 34.29 33.98
CA ALA A 121 56.34 33.49 35.24
C ALA A 121 55.07 33.16 36.11
N GLU A 122 54.82 31.91 36.58
CA GLU A 122 55.52 31.10 37.64
C GLU A 122 55.20 31.60 39.10
N THR A 123 55.03 30.81 40.19
CA THR A 123 55.46 29.42 40.54
C THR A 123 54.60 28.79 41.70
N THR A 124 54.34 27.47 41.66
CA THR A 124 54.12 26.48 42.77
C THR A 124 53.05 26.60 43.89
N GLU A 125 52.51 25.41 44.25
CA GLU A 125 51.75 24.94 45.45
C GLU A 125 51.85 25.77 46.76
N ARG A 126 50.85 25.80 47.67
CA ARG A 126 50.28 24.65 48.43
C ARG A 126 49.13 25.09 49.37
N SER A 127 48.23 24.17 49.74
CA SER A 127 47.10 24.41 50.67
C SER A 127 47.52 24.54 52.14
N PHE A 128 46.87 25.44 52.92
CA PHE A 128 46.41 25.13 54.30
C PHE A 128 45.27 26.07 54.78
N ASN A 129 44.58 25.64 55.84
CA ASN A 129 43.27 26.08 56.33
C ASN A 129 43.22 27.42 57.12
N ALA A 130 41.97 27.87 57.41
CA ALA A 130 41.53 28.48 58.69
C ALA A 130 41.93 29.95 58.97
N THR A 131 41.19 30.77 59.76
CA THR A 131 39.81 30.69 60.32
C THR A 131 39.45 32.06 60.94
N VAL A 132 38.26 32.63 60.62
CA VAL A 132 37.44 33.61 61.42
C VAL A 132 38.14 34.93 61.81
N THR A 133 37.53 36.12 61.63
CA THR A 133 36.55 36.73 62.55
C THR A 133 35.80 37.92 61.88
N THR A 134 34.69 38.33 62.49
CA THR A 134 33.79 39.47 62.19
C THR A 134 34.53 40.83 62.01
N GLN A 135 33.95 41.92 61.47
CA GLN A 135 32.64 42.50 61.86
C GLN A 135 32.10 43.61 60.93
N GLU A 136 30.77 43.74 60.91
CA GLU A 136 29.90 44.91 60.59
C GLU A 136 29.92 45.65 59.22
N THR A 137 28.80 45.47 58.51
CA THR A 137 27.85 46.54 58.14
C THR A 137 28.26 47.69 57.21
N SER A 138 27.94 47.56 55.93
CA SER A 138 27.05 48.50 55.20
C SER A 138 26.54 47.89 53.90
N ALA A 139 25.45 48.40 53.33
CA ALA A 139 24.68 47.73 52.27
C ALA A 139 25.00 48.23 50.85
N SER A 140 24.91 47.32 49.87
CA SER A 140 24.64 47.67 48.47
C SER A 140 23.89 46.53 47.74
N HIS A 141 22.88 46.86 46.93
CA HIS A 141 22.29 45.93 45.95
C HIS A 141 23.37 45.48 44.95
N ASN A 142 23.26 44.24 44.42
CA ASN A 142 23.67 43.94 43.03
C ASN A 142 23.18 42.58 42.45
N ASP A 143 22.79 41.59 43.27
CA ASP A 143 22.52 40.22 42.80
C ASP A 143 21.16 39.96 42.11
N GLU A 144 20.26 40.94 42.04
CA GLU A 144 18.90 40.74 41.48
C GLU A 144 18.87 40.72 39.94
N THR A 145 19.89 41.30 39.28
CA THR A 145 19.90 41.49 37.81
C THR A 145 19.79 40.19 36.98
N PRO A 146 20.49 39.07 37.25
CA PRO A 146 20.31 37.83 36.50
C PRO A 146 18.94 37.17 36.77
N ILE A 147 18.42 37.28 38.00
CA ILE A 147 17.14 36.68 38.39
C ILE A 147 15.99 37.39 37.68
N ILE A 148 15.99 38.72 37.69
CA ILE A 148 15.01 39.55 36.96
C ILE A 148 15.07 39.24 35.46
N ALA A 149 16.26 39.13 34.86
CA ALA A 149 16.41 38.80 33.44
C ALA A 149 15.77 37.44 33.08
N VAL A 150 15.98 36.39 33.90
CA VAL A 150 15.35 35.07 33.70
C VAL A 150 13.83 35.15 33.89
N MET A 151 13.33 35.87 34.89
CA MET A 151 11.88 36.04 35.08
C MET A 151 11.21 36.80 33.92
N VAL A 152 11.87 37.83 33.36
CA VAL A 152 11.39 38.56 32.18
C VAL A 152 11.41 37.67 30.92
N ALA A 153 12.45 36.84 30.74
CA ALA A 153 12.52 35.88 29.64
C ALA A 153 11.40 34.82 29.71
N LEU A 154 11.12 34.27 30.89
CA LEU A 154 10.01 33.33 31.09
C LEU A 154 8.64 34.00 30.90
N SER A 155 8.46 35.23 31.41
CA SER A 155 7.23 36.00 31.24
C SER A 155 6.93 36.31 29.78
N SER A 156 7.94 36.75 29.02
CA SER A 156 7.80 37.03 27.58
C SER A 156 7.58 35.76 26.75
N LEU A 157 8.21 34.62 27.09
CA LEU A 157 7.92 33.33 26.47
C LEU A 157 6.46 32.91 26.66
N LEU A 158 5.91 33.05 27.87
CA LEU A 158 4.50 32.75 28.15
C LEU A 158 3.54 33.66 27.37
N VAL A 159 3.86 34.96 27.24
CA VAL A 159 3.09 35.90 26.41
C VAL A 159 3.13 35.51 24.93
N ILE A 160 4.28 35.10 24.40
CA ILE A 160 4.41 34.62 23.00
C ILE A 160 3.57 33.36 22.78
N VAL A 161 3.63 32.38 23.69
CA VAL A 161 2.80 31.16 23.62
C VAL A 161 1.31 31.50 23.69
N PHE A 162 0.90 32.42 24.57
CA PHE A 162 -0.48 32.89 24.65
C PHE A 162 -0.94 33.57 23.36
N ILE A 163 -0.12 34.44 22.76
CA ILE A 163 -0.41 35.09 21.47
C ILE A 163 -0.55 34.04 20.36
N ILE A 164 0.31 33.01 20.31
CA ILE A 164 0.20 31.92 19.33
C ILE A 164 -1.12 31.14 19.51
N ILE A 165 -1.51 30.83 20.77
CA ILE A 165 -2.78 30.16 21.06
C ILE A 165 -3.98 31.05 20.66
N VAL A 166 -3.94 32.35 20.95
CA VAL A 166 -5.01 33.30 20.56
C VAL A 166 -5.09 33.43 19.03
N LEU A 167 -3.97 33.56 18.33
CA LEU A 167 -3.96 33.59 16.86
C LEU A 167 -4.47 32.28 16.24
N TYR A 168 -4.08 31.14 16.81
CA TYR A 168 -4.60 29.82 16.40
C TYR A 168 -6.11 29.71 16.62
N MET A 169 -6.61 30.12 17.79
CA MET A 169 -8.04 30.16 18.12
C MET A 169 -8.81 31.12 17.21
N LEU A 170 -8.26 32.30 16.89
CA LEU A 170 -8.89 33.26 15.97
C LEU A 170 -8.91 32.73 14.52
N ARG A 171 -7.84 32.04 14.08
CA ARG A 171 -7.77 31.40 12.76
C ARG A 171 -8.76 30.23 12.66
N PHE A 172 -8.90 29.44 13.72
CA PHE A 172 -9.92 28.39 13.86
C PHE A 172 -11.35 28.96 13.90
N LYS A 173 -11.56 30.08 14.60
CA LYS A 173 -12.87 30.76 14.68
C LYS A 173 -13.28 31.37 13.34
N LYS A 174 -12.36 31.97 12.58
CA LYS A 174 -12.59 32.35 11.17
C LYS A 174 -12.93 31.14 10.28
N TYR A 175 -12.24 30.01 10.48
CA TYR A 175 -12.54 28.77 9.73
C TYR A 175 -13.97 28.27 10.00
N LYS A 176 -14.43 28.31 11.27
CA LYS A 176 -15.85 28.00 11.60
C LYS A 176 -16.85 29.02 11.04
N GLN A 177 -16.55 30.31 11.04
CA GLN A 177 -17.47 31.33 10.52
C GLN A 177 -17.64 31.26 8.99
N ALA A 178 -16.62 30.84 8.26
CA ALA A 178 -16.72 30.61 6.81
C ALA A 178 -17.67 29.44 6.43
N GLY A 179 -17.92 28.50 7.36
CA GLY A 179 -18.85 27.38 7.19
C GLY A 179 -20.20 27.54 7.90
N SER A 180 -20.53 28.74 8.40
CA SER A 180 -21.66 28.96 9.32
C SER A 180 -22.55 30.15 8.93
N HIS A 181 -22.97 30.21 7.66
CA HIS A 181 -24.11 31.03 7.26
C HIS A 181 -25.32 30.14 6.96
N SER A 182 -26.17 30.02 7.98
CA SER A 182 -27.61 29.70 7.97
C SER A 182 -28.20 28.87 6.82
N ASN A 183 -28.86 27.77 7.18
CA ASN A 183 -30.32 27.81 7.11
C ASN A 183 -30.99 26.99 8.22
N SER A 184 -32.06 27.55 8.79
CA SER A 184 -32.77 26.96 9.93
C SER A 184 -33.95 26.12 9.46
N PHE A 185 -33.89 24.82 9.79
CA PHE A 185 -35.01 23.97 10.22
C PHE A 185 -36.44 24.46 9.93
N ARG A 186 -37.14 23.71 9.06
CA ARG A 186 -38.52 23.28 9.31
C ARG A 186 -38.67 21.82 8.89
N LEU A 187 -39.09 20.98 9.83
CA LEU A 187 -39.54 19.62 9.52
C LEU A 187 -40.98 19.65 8.98
N SER A 188 -41.27 18.74 8.06
CA SER A 188 -42.63 18.29 7.74
C SER A 188 -42.63 16.77 7.75
N ASN A 189 -43.40 16.14 8.63
CA ASN A 189 -43.51 14.68 8.68
C ASN A 189 -44.14 14.15 7.38
N GLY A 190 -43.50 13.16 6.77
CA GLY A 190 -44.02 12.41 5.64
C GLY A 190 -43.54 10.97 5.73
N ARG A 191 -44.47 10.03 5.92
CA ARG A 191 -44.22 8.59 6.01
C ARG A 191 -44.93 7.89 4.85
N THR A 192 -44.15 7.31 3.95
CA THR A 192 -44.50 6.10 3.18
C THR A 192 -43.23 5.49 2.63
N ASP A 193 -43.27 4.18 2.44
CA ASP A 193 -42.21 3.37 1.84
C ASP A 193 -42.15 3.59 0.32
N ASP A 194 -40.95 3.51 -0.27
CA ASP A 194 -40.73 2.77 -1.53
C ASP A 194 -39.22 2.59 -1.80
N ALA A 195 -38.87 1.56 -2.57
CA ALA A 195 -37.48 1.19 -2.83
C ALA A 195 -37.05 1.54 -4.27
N GLU A 196 -36.15 2.52 -4.41
CA GLU A 196 -35.53 2.91 -5.68
C GLU A 196 -33.99 2.77 -5.58
N PRO A 197 -33.30 2.16 -6.57
CA PRO A 197 -31.86 1.99 -6.54
C PRO A 197 -31.15 3.32 -6.78
N GLN A 198 -30.56 3.89 -5.73
CA GLN A 198 -29.91 5.20 -5.74
C GLN A 198 -28.90 5.33 -6.90
N SER A 199 -29.27 6.11 -7.91
CA SER A 199 -28.58 6.15 -9.20
C SER A 199 -27.20 6.81 -9.07
N MET A 200 -26.15 5.98 -9.04
CA MET A 200 -24.77 6.45 -8.97
C MET A 200 -24.47 7.43 -10.12
N PRO A 201 -23.91 8.63 -9.83
CA PRO A 201 -23.41 9.51 -10.87
C PRO A 201 -22.34 8.79 -11.70
N LEU A 202 -22.71 8.37 -12.91
CA LEU A 202 -21.75 7.79 -13.84
C LEU A 202 -20.70 8.86 -14.13
N LEU A 203 -19.47 8.63 -13.66
CA LEU A 203 -18.30 9.40 -14.08
C LEU A 203 -18.11 9.17 -15.59
N ALA A 204 -18.79 10.01 -16.36
CA ALA A 204 -18.84 9.97 -17.81
C ALA A 204 -17.45 10.28 -18.39
N ARG A 205 -17.30 9.97 -19.69
CA ARG A 205 -16.04 9.98 -20.44
C ARG A 205 -15.57 11.40 -20.78
N SER A 206 -15.57 12.31 -19.80
CA SER A 206 -15.08 13.69 -19.96
C SER A 206 -13.59 13.69 -20.30
N PRO A 207 -13.19 14.33 -21.42
CA PRO A 207 -11.80 14.71 -21.65
C PRO A 207 -11.30 15.65 -20.56
N SER A 208 -9.98 15.89 -20.48
CA SER A 208 -9.44 17.00 -19.69
C SER A 208 -10.13 18.31 -20.10
N THR A 209 -10.93 18.89 -19.21
CA THR A 209 -11.62 20.16 -19.44
C THR A 209 -10.66 21.35 -19.32
N ASN A 210 -9.46 21.14 -18.79
CA ASN A 210 -8.44 22.17 -18.66
C ASN A 210 -7.69 22.38 -19.99
N ARG A 211 -8.05 23.44 -20.70
CA ARG A 211 -7.40 23.84 -21.97
C ARG A 211 -5.91 24.23 -21.83
N LYS A 212 -5.38 24.48 -20.62
CA LYS A 212 -3.94 24.75 -20.40
C LYS A 212 -3.10 23.47 -20.50
N TYR A 213 -3.67 22.31 -20.17
CA TYR A 213 -2.96 21.01 -20.14
C TYR A 213 -3.73 19.95 -20.97
N PRO A 214 -3.64 20.02 -22.31
CA PRO A 214 -4.27 19.04 -23.20
C PRO A 214 -3.45 17.73 -23.27
N PRO A 215 -4.04 16.63 -23.79
CA PRO A 215 -3.32 15.40 -24.09
C PRO A 215 -2.13 15.63 -25.04
N LEU A 216 -0.99 15.04 -24.72
CA LEU A 216 0.27 15.17 -25.45
C LEU A 216 0.48 14.01 -26.44
N PRO A 217 0.63 14.26 -27.75
CA PRO A 217 1.07 13.24 -28.72
C PRO A 217 2.45 12.66 -28.36
N VAL A 218 2.65 11.37 -28.60
CA VAL A 218 3.90 10.67 -28.23
C VAL A 218 5.13 11.21 -28.97
N ASP A 219 4.96 11.67 -30.21
CA ASP A 219 5.99 12.33 -31.01
C ASP A 219 6.49 13.65 -30.40
N LYS A 220 5.71 14.29 -29.51
CA LYS A 220 6.07 15.54 -28.82
C LYS A 220 6.40 15.35 -27.34
N LEU A 221 6.38 14.11 -26.85
CA LEU A 221 6.52 13.84 -25.42
C LEU A 221 7.91 14.23 -24.89
N GLU A 222 8.97 13.98 -25.67
CA GLU A 222 10.34 14.37 -25.30
C GLU A 222 10.54 15.89 -25.35
N GLU A 223 10.05 16.56 -26.40
CA GLU A 223 10.05 18.03 -26.53
C GLU A 223 9.37 18.69 -25.31
N GLU A 224 8.16 18.23 -24.97
CA GLU A 224 7.36 18.80 -23.89
C GLU A 224 7.90 18.46 -22.49
N ILE A 225 8.50 17.27 -22.30
CA ILE A 225 9.24 16.94 -21.06
C ILE A 225 10.42 17.88 -20.89
N ASN A 226 11.28 18.02 -21.91
CA ASN A 226 12.44 18.91 -21.86
C ASN A 226 12.02 20.37 -21.59
N ARG A 227 10.94 20.83 -22.23
CA ARG A 227 10.37 22.16 -21.99
C ARG A 227 9.82 22.32 -20.57
N ARG A 228 9.25 21.28 -19.96
CA ARG A 228 8.69 21.34 -18.59
C ARG A 228 9.71 21.15 -17.47
N MET A 229 10.81 20.44 -17.74
CA MET A 229 11.97 20.29 -16.84
C MET A 229 12.85 21.54 -16.76
N ALA A 230 12.74 22.46 -17.72
CA ALA A 230 13.45 23.74 -17.72
C ALA A 230 13.12 24.61 -16.48
N ASP A 231 14.00 25.58 -16.18
CA ASP A 231 13.94 26.45 -14.99
C ASP A 231 13.78 25.67 -13.67
N ASP A 232 14.48 24.53 -13.52
CA ASP A 232 14.29 23.56 -12.42
C ASP A 232 12.81 23.11 -12.30
N ASN A 233 12.33 22.37 -13.30
CA ASN A 233 11.00 21.76 -13.33
C ASN A 233 9.82 22.74 -13.18
N LYS A 234 10.05 24.05 -13.35
CA LYS A 234 9.08 25.13 -13.08
C LYS A 234 7.68 24.88 -13.64
N LEU A 235 7.59 24.45 -14.89
CA LEU A 235 6.30 24.22 -15.54
C LEU A 235 5.64 22.90 -15.10
N PHE A 236 6.40 21.88 -14.71
CA PHE A 236 5.84 20.72 -14.01
C PHE A 236 5.29 21.12 -12.63
N ARG A 237 5.95 22.05 -11.91
CA ARG A 237 5.40 22.61 -10.66
C ARG A 237 4.12 23.40 -10.93
N GLU A 238 4.04 24.22 -11.97
CA GLU A 238 2.80 24.91 -12.37
C GLU A 238 1.67 23.95 -12.77
N GLU A 239 2.00 22.83 -13.40
CA GLU A 239 1.02 21.80 -13.78
C GLU A 239 0.52 21.04 -12.55
N PHE A 240 1.42 20.59 -11.68
CA PHE A 240 1.10 19.87 -10.45
C PHE A 240 0.26 20.74 -9.49
N ASN A 241 0.66 21.99 -9.26
CA ASN A 241 -0.06 22.91 -8.37
C ASN A 241 -1.41 23.39 -8.95
N ALA A 242 -1.65 23.19 -10.24
CA ALA A 242 -2.94 23.46 -10.87
C ALA A 242 -3.92 22.26 -10.81
N LEU A 243 -3.46 21.05 -10.42
CA LEU A 243 -4.32 19.89 -10.26
C LEU A 243 -5.39 20.16 -9.17
N PRO A 244 -6.66 19.79 -9.40
CA PRO A 244 -7.70 19.93 -8.37
C PRO A 244 -7.36 19.08 -7.14
N ALA A 245 -7.75 19.54 -5.96
CA ALA A 245 -7.68 18.75 -4.72
C ALA A 245 -8.69 17.60 -4.75
N CYS A 246 -9.92 17.90 -5.18
CA CYS A 246 -10.93 16.97 -5.67
C CYS A 246 -11.73 17.69 -6.77
N PRO A 247 -12.03 17.07 -7.93
CA PRO A 247 -12.80 17.68 -9.02
C PRO A 247 -14.32 17.64 -8.80
N ILE A 248 -14.81 16.97 -7.75
CA ILE A 248 -16.23 16.80 -7.42
C ILE A 248 -16.49 17.16 -5.95
N GLN A 249 -17.76 17.37 -5.59
CA GLN A 249 -18.16 17.34 -4.19
C GLN A 249 -18.12 15.88 -3.71
N ALA A 250 -17.35 15.62 -2.65
CA ALA A 250 -17.19 14.29 -2.08
C ALA A 250 -17.09 14.38 -0.55
N THR A 251 -17.81 13.49 0.13
CA THR A 251 -17.83 13.34 1.59
C THR A 251 -16.78 12.31 2.05
N CYS A 252 -16.46 12.32 3.34
CA CYS A 252 -15.63 11.31 4.01
C CYS A 252 -16.15 11.01 5.42
N GLU A 253 -17.47 10.92 5.56
CA GLU A 253 -18.21 10.74 6.81
C GLU A 253 -17.83 9.43 7.51
N ALA A 254 -17.81 8.31 6.79
CA ALA A 254 -17.45 7.02 7.36
C ALA A 254 -15.99 7.02 7.84
N ALA A 255 -15.10 7.70 7.13
CA ALA A 255 -13.69 7.85 7.48
C ALA A 255 -13.43 8.80 8.65
N SER A 256 -14.37 9.70 8.94
CA SER A 256 -14.27 10.74 9.98
C SER A 256 -14.91 10.37 11.32
N LYS A 257 -15.65 9.26 11.36
CA LYS A 257 -16.20 8.65 12.59
C LYS A 257 -15.12 8.39 13.65
N GLU A 258 -15.48 8.52 14.92
CA GLU A 258 -14.59 8.33 16.07
C GLU A 258 -14.01 6.90 16.07
N GLU A 259 -14.89 5.93 15.83
CA GLU A 259 -14.66 4.48 15.74
C GLU A 259 -13.70 4.08 14.61
N ASN A 260 -13.46 4.99 13.65
CA ASN A 260 -12.61 4.78 12.49
C ASN A 260 -11.33 5.63 12.49
N LYS A 261 -11.16 6.56 13.44
CA LYS A 261 -9.94 7.39 13.53
C LYS A 261 -8.67 6.55 13.65
N GLU A 262 -8.65 5.57 14.55
CA GLU A 262 -7.48 4.70 14.74
C GLU A 262 -7.19 3.79 13.53
N LYS A 263 -8.18 3.51 12.69
CA LYS A 263 -7.96 2.78 11.43
C LYS A 263 -7.22 3.64 10.38
N ASN A 264 -7.10 4.95 10.60
CA ASN A 264 -6.37 5.88 9.74
C ASN A 264 -4.92 6.10 10.25
N ARG A 265 -3.96 6.09 9.32
CA ARG A 265 -2.53 6.41 9.57
C ARG A 265 -2.27 7.92 9.51
N TYR A 266 -3.10 8.67 8.78
CA TYR A 266 -3.02 10.13 8.64
C TYR A 266 -4.43 10.73 8.62
N VAL A 267 -4.70 11.67 9.53
CA VAL A 267 -6.03 12.30 9.70
C VAL A 267 -6.51 13.11 8.47
N ASN A 268 -5.59 13.48 7.59
CA ASN A 268 -5.86 14.25 6.37
C ASN A 268 -5.86 13.40 5.08
N ILE A 269 -5.64 12.08 5.16
CA ILE A 269 -5.63 11.16 4.01
C ILE A 269 -6.73 10.12 4.19
N LEU A 270 -7.96 10.54 3.86
CA LEU A 270 -9.17 9.74 4.03
C LEU A 270 -9.71 9.27 2.66
N PRO A 271 -10.34 8.09 2.58
CA PRO A 271 -11.13 7.70 1.41
C PRO A 271 -12.42 8.54 1.34
N TYR A 272 -12.96 8.72 0.13
CA TYR A 272 -14.29 9.32 -0.03
C TYR A 272 -15.39 8.27 0.07
N ASP A 273 -16.55 8.61 0.61
CA ASP A 273 -17.59 7.61 0.92
C ASP A 273 -18.14 6.90 -0.33
N HIS A 274 -18.21 7.60 -1.47
CA HIS A 274 -18.72 7.07 -2.74
C HIS A 274 -17.78 6.08 -3.45
N SER A 275 -16.53 5.97 -3.00
CA SER A 275 -15.45 5.22 -3.67
C SER A 275 -14.59 4.40 -2.71
N ARG A 276 -14.86 4.43 -1.41
CA ARG A 276 -14.18 3.61 -0.41
C ARG A 276 -14.43 2.12 -0.68
N VAL A 277 -13.50 1.27 -0.25
CA VAL A 277 -13.78 -0.15 -0.17
C VAL A 277 -14.64 -0.39 1.06
N HIS A 278 -15.79 -1.05 0.87
CA HIS A 278 -16.62 -1.55 1.97
C HIS A 278 -16.19 -2.97 2.29
N LEU A 279 -16.03 -3.27 3.57
CA LEU A 279 -15.92 -4.63 4.09
C LEU A 279 -17.30 -5.12 4.52
N THR A 280 -17.51 -6.43 4.49
CA THR A 280 -18.74 -7.06 4.99
C THR A 280 -18.84 -6.80 6.50
N PRO A 281 -19.92 -6.20 7.02
CA PRO A 281 -20.05 -5.93 8.45
C PRO A 281 -19.93 -7.22 9.29
N VAL A 282 -19.21 -7.13 10.40
CA VAL A 282 -19.07 -8.21 11.38
C VAL A 282 -20.11 -8.02 12.47
N GLU A 283 -20.91 -9.06 12.71
CA GLU A 283 -21.95 -9.06 13.74
C GLU A 283 -21.37 -8.71 15.12
N GLY A 284 -22.05 -7.83 15.85
CA GLY A 284 -21.61 -7.34 17.17
C GLY A 284 -20.43 -6.35 17.16
N VAL A 285 -19.85 -6.00 16.00
CA VAL A 285 -18.71 -5.06 15.89
C VAL A 285 -19.12 -3.81 15.09
N PRO A 286 -19.39 -2.67 15.75
CA PRO A 286 -19.67 -1.40 15.09
C PRO A 286 -18.56 -0.97 14.12
N ASP A 287 -18.95 -0.33 13.01
CA ASP A 287 -18.04 0.25 12.02
C ASP A 287 -16.96 -0.71 11.47
N SER A 288 -17.27 -2.01 11.49
CA SER A 288 -16.46 -3.09 10.93
C SER A 288 -16.52 -3.18 9.40
N ASP A 289 -17.25 -2.28 8.73
CA ASP A 289 -17.28 -2.15 7.27
C ASP A 289 -16.18 -1.22 6.71
N TYR A 290 -15.47 -0.50 7.58
CA TYR A 290 -14.50 0.52 7.18
C TYR A 290 -13.07 -0.01 7.02
N ILE A 291 -12.43 0.37 5.91
CA ILE A 291 -10.98 0.34 5.73
C ILE A 291 -10.53 1.61 4.98
N ASN A 292 -9.33 2.13 5.28
CA ASN A 292 -8.75 3.27 4.53
C ASN A 292 -8.19 2.81 3.18
N ALA A 293 -9.09 2.53 2.24
CA ALA A 293 -8.80 2.17 0.87
C ALA A 293 -9.91 2.68 -0.08
N SER A 294 -9.58 2.90 -1.34
CA SER A 294 -10.52 3.42 -2.35
C SER A 294 -10.34 2.73 -3.69
N PHE A 295 -11.43 2.43 -4.40
CA PHE A 295 -11.37 1.96 -5.78
C PHE A 295 -10.90 3.07 -6.71
N ILE A 296 -9.93 2.77 -7.59
CA ILE A 296 -9.39 3.68 -8.59
C ILE A 296 -9.54 3.05 -9.98
N ASN A 297 -9.93 3.86 -10.96
CA ASN A 297 -10.04 3.43 -12.35
C ASN A 297 -8.66 3.28 -13.01
N GLY A 298 -8.53 2.30 -13.89
CA GLY A 298 -7.47 2.28 -14.91
C GLY A 298 -7.84 3.17 -16.09
N TYR A 299 -7.13 3.02 -17.22
CA TYR A 299 -7.32 3.90 -18.38
C TYR A 299 -8.72 3.79 -19.02
N GLN A 300 -9.15 2.56 -19.32
CA GLN A 300 -10.48 2.24 -19.89
C GLN A 300 -11.26 1.23 -19.03
N GLU A 301 -10.80 0.99 -17.80
CA GLU A 301 -11.25 -0.08 -16.91
C GLU A 301 -11.69 0.51 -15.55
N LYS A 302 -12.96 0.35 -15.19
CA LYS A 302 -13.47 0.86 -13.90
C LYS A 302 -12.97 -0.01 -12.75
N ASN A 303 -12.62 0.60 -11.63
CA ASN A 303 -12.21 -0.06 -10.38
C ASN A 303 -11.05 -1.09 -10.53
N LYS A 304 -10.20 -0.96 -11.57
CA LYS A 304 -9.01 -1.80 -11.83
C LYS A 304 -8.10 -1.96 -10.61
N PHE A 305 -8.02 -0.92 -9.79
CA PHE A 305 -7.16 -0.85 -8.62
C PHE A 305 -7.94 -0.56 -7.34
N ILE A 306 -7.40 -0.99 -6.21
CA ILE A 306 -7.69 -0.45 -4.89
C ILE A 306 -6.45 0.30 -4.41
N ALA A 307 -6.54 1.63 -4.26
CA ALA A 307 -5.50 2.42 -3.61
C ALA A 307 -5.71 2.37 -2.09
N ALA A 308 -4.83 1.64 -1.39
CA ALA A 308 -4.94 1.38 0.04
C ALA A 308 -3.82 2.07 0.84
N GLN A 309 -4.14 2.44 2.08
CA GLN A 309 -3.17 2.71 3.13
C GLN A 309 -2.33 1.45 3.42
N GLY A 310 -1.04 1.61 3.73
CA GLY A 310 -0.23 0.52 4.28
C GLY A 310 -0.69 0.21 5.70
N PRO A 311 -1.15 -1.03 5.99
CA PRO A 311 -1.85 -1.35 7.24
C PRO A 311 -1.05 -0.92 8.48
N LYS A 312 -1.75 -0.47 9.51
CA LYS A 312 -1.27 -0.40 10.89
C LYS A 312 -1.46 -1.80 11.52
N GLU A 313 -0.82 -2.12 12.64
CA GLU A 313 -0.91 -3.45 13.27
C GLU A 313 -2.37 -3.86 13.54
N GLU A 314 -3.16 -2.91 14.05
CA GLU A 314 -4.59 -3.01 14.33
C GLU A 314 -5.50 -3.15 13.09
N THR A 315 -4.98 -2.92 11.88
CA THR A 315 -5.73 -3.02 10.61
C THR A 315 -5.21 -4.11 9.66
N VAL A 316 -4.23 -4.92 10.07
CA VAL A 316 -3.74 -6.05 9.26
C VAL A 316 -4.86 -7.07 8.98
N ASN A 317 -5.73 -7.32 9.96
CA ASN A 317 -6.87 -8.23 9.82
C ASN A 317 -7.87 -7.71 8.78
N ASP A 318 -8.18 -6.41 8.80
CA ASP A 318 -9.08 -5.77 7.84
C ASP A 318 -8.48 -5.73 6.44
N PHE A 319 -7.16 -5.56 6.32
CA PHE A 319 -6.45 -5.59 5.04
C PHE A 319 -6.53 -6.98 4.37
N TRP A 320 -6.35 -8.07 5.12
CA TRP A 320 -6.55 -9.42 4.59
C TRP A 320 -8.01 -9.77 4.31
N ARG A 321 -8.93 -9.30 5.14
CA ARG A 321 -10.37 -9.39 4.90
C ARG A 321 -10.75 -8.69 3.58
N MET A 322 -10.23 -7.50 3.33
CA MET A 322 -10.36 -6.77 2.06
C MET A 322 -9.86 -7.60 0.86
N ILE A 323 -8.63 -8.12 0.92
CA ILE A 323 -8.03 -8.93 -0.16
C ILE A 323 -8.89 -10.16 -0.47
N TRP A 324 -9.44 -10.80 0.55
CA TRP A 324 -10.30 -11.97 0.39
C TRP A 324 -11.69 -11.63 -0.16
N GLU A 325 -12.37 -10.61 0.37
CA GLU A 325 -13.71 -10.22 -0.08
C GLU A 325 -13.69 -9.63 -1.50
N GLN A 326 -12.68 -8.83 -1.84
CA GLN A 326 -12.53 -8.21 -3.16
C GLN A 326 -11.90 -9.15 -4.22
N ASN A 327 -11.70 -10.43 -3.90
CA ASN A 327 -11.11 -11.45 -4.79
C ASN A 327 -9.75 -11.03 -5.41
N THR A 328 -8.95 -10.25 -4.67
CA THR A 328 -7.66 -9.75 -5.13
C THR A 328 -6.63 -10.88 -5.22
N ALA A 329 -6.06 -11.11 -6.40
CA ALA A 329 -4.95 -12.04 -6.61
C ALA A 329 -3.57 -11.37 -6.57
N THR A 330 -3.51 -10.03 -6.63
CA THR A 330 -2.26 -9.27 -6.77
C THR A 330 -2.21 -8.09 -5.81
N ILE A 331 -1.16 -8.03 -4.99
CA ILE A 331 -0.85 -6.90 -4.10
C ILE A 331 0.42 -6.21 -4.61
N VAL A 332 0.43 -4.89 -4.63
CA VAL A 332 1.56 -4.05 -5.03
C VAL A 332 1.95 -3.16 -3.85
N MET A 333 3.12 -3.41 -3.29
CA MET A 333 3.70 -2.67 -2.17
C MET A 333 4.82 -1.77 -2.71
N VAL A 334 4.64 -0.45 -2.64
CA VAL A 334 5.61 0.56 -3.10
C VAL A 334 6.11 1.43 -1.94
N THR A 335 6.51 0.77 -0.85
CA THR A 335 7.14 1.36 0.35
C THR A 335 7.90 0.26 1.07
N ASN A 336 9.05 0.57 1.69
CA ASN A 336 9.69 -0.35 2.62
C ASN A 336 8.94 -0.32 3.97
N LEU A 337 9.06 -1.37 4.79
CA LEU A 337 8.38 -1.42 6.11
C LEU A 337 8.78 -0.25 7.01
N LYS A 338 10.06 0.11 6.97
CA LYS A 338 10.63 1.28 7.66
C LYS A 338 11.46 2.10 6.68
N GLU A 339 11.30 3.42 6.76
CA GLU A 339 12.05 4.41 5.97
C GLU A 339 12.45 5.54 6.94
N ARG A 340 13.72 5.93 6.95
CA ARG A 340 14.33 6.85 7.95
C ARG A 340 14.06 6.46 9.42
N LYS A 341 14.00 5.16 9.72
CA LYS A 341 13.60 4.53 11.00
C LYS A 341 12.11 4.61 11.35
N GLU A 342 11.30 5.41 10.66
CA GLU A 342 9.85 5.47 10.89
C GLU A 342 9.13 4.25 10.31
N CYS A 343 8.11 3.71 11.01
CA CYS A 343 7.24 2.66 10.48
C CYS A 343 6.29 3.22 9.41
N LYS A 344 6.48 2.79 8.16
CA LYS A 344 5.63 3.18 7.01
C LYS A 344 4.52 2.16 6.75
N CYS A 345 4.74 0.89 7.07
CA CYS A 345 3.77 -0.18 6.92
C CYS A 345 4.02 -1.27 7.98
N ALA A 346 2.96 -1.81 8.59
CA ALA A 346 3.03 -3.03 9.38
C ALA A 346 3.43 -4.22 8.50
N GLN A 347 4.09 -5.24 9.08
CA GLN A 347 4.41 -6.45 8.34
C GLN A 347 3.21 -7.40 8.32
N TYR A 348 2.38 -7.26 7.29
CA TYR A 348 1.15 -8.04 7.12
C TYR A 348 1.38 -9.46 6.57
N TRP A 349 2.60 -9.98 6.56
CA TRP A 349 2.89 -11.35 6.09
C TRP A 349 3.82 -12.11 7.05
N PRO A 350 3.65 -13.43 7.23
CA PRO A 350 4.65 -14.28 7.87
C PRO A 350 5.88 -14.41 6.96
N ASP A 351 7.09 -14.44 7.53
CA ASP A 351 8.31 -14.67 6.74
C ASP A 351 8.49 -16.15 6.37
N GLN A 352 7.94 -17.07 7.16
CA GLN A 352 7.94 -18.53 6.91
C GLN A 352 6.65 -19.18 7.44
N GLY A 353 6.29 -20.34 6.88
CA GLY A 353 5.14 -21.12 7.35
C GLY A 353 3.81 -20.40 7.09
N CYS A 354 2.94 -20.35 8.09
CA CYS A 354 1.64 -19.68 7.98
C CYS A 354 1.25 -18.89 9.24
N TRP A 355 0.48 -17.83 9.05
CA TRP A 355 -0.16 -17.05 10.10
C TRP A 355 -1.67 -16.90 9.82
N THR A 356 -2.45 -16.53 10.83
CA THR A 356 -3.89 -16.26 10.68
C THR A 356 -4.19 -14.84 11.11
N TYR A 357 -4.72 -14.03 10.19
CA TYR A 357 -5.12 -12.64 10.42
C TYR A 357 -6.64 -12.57 10.42
N GLY A 358 -7.23 -12.36 11.62
CA GLY A 358 -8.67 -12.49 11.83
C GLY A 358 -9.15 -13.90 11.46
N ASN A 359 -9.94 -14.01 10.39
CA ASN A 359 -10.43 -15.28 9.84
C ASN A 359 -9.72 -15.70 8.53
N ILE A 360 -8.63 -15.06 8.12
CA ILE A 360 -7.86 -15.41 6.91
C ILE A 360 -6.53 -16.04 7.31
N ARG A 361 -6.36 -17.33 6.99
CA ARG A 361 -5.05 -18.01 7.07
C ARG A 361 -4.23 -17.65 5.83
N VAL A 362 -2.96 -17.31 6.03
CA VAL A 362 -1.99 -16.91 5.00
C VAL A 362 -0.74 -17.79 5.15
N SER A 363 -0.42 -18.56 4.12
CA SER A 363 0.75 -19.46 4.03
C SER A 363 1.75 -18.90 3.03
N VAL A 364 3.06 -18.94 3.34
CA VAL A 364 4.12 -18.56 2.38
C VAL A 364 4.42 -19.75 1.47
N GLU A 365 4.37 -19.53 0.16
CA GLU A 365 4.65 -20.57 -0.84
C GLU A 365 5.98 -20.34 -1.58
N ASP A 366 6.36 -19.08 -1.80
CA ASP A 366 7.55 -18.68 -2.58
C ASP A 366 7.99 -17.26 -2.23
N VAL A 367 9.30 -17.01 -2.21
CA VAL A 367 9.91 -15.69 -2.03
C VAL A 367 11.09 -15.55 -2.99
N THR A 368 10.93 -14.72 -4.02
CA THR A 368 11.99 -14.37 -4.99
C THR A 368 12.46 -12.93 -4.75
N VAL A 369 13.68 -12.74 -4.24
CA VAL A 369 14.30 -11.41 -4.06
C VAL A 369 15.09 -11.03 -5.31
N LEU A 370 14.85 -9.83 -5.84
CA LEU A 370 15.61 -9.21 -6.94
C LEU A 370 16.08 -7.81 -6.52
N VAL A 371 16.97 -7.20 -7.31
CA VAL A 371 17.61 -5.91 -6.98
C VAL A 371 16.62 -4.75 -6.78
N ASP A 372 15.61 -4.64 -7.64
CA ASP A 372 14.63 -3.54 -7.59
C ASP A 372 13.40 -3.86 -6.72
N TYR A 373 13.07 -5.15 -6.55
CA TYR A 373 11.84 -5.63 -5.94
C TYR A 373 11.91 -7.08 -5.44
N THR A 374 11.10 -7.41 -4.44
CA THR A 374 10.83 -8.79 -4.01
C THR A 374 9.45 -9.24 -4.50
N VAL A 375 9.32 -10.49 -4.92
CA VAL A 375 8.04 -11.15 -5.21
C VAL A 375 7.78 -12.21 -4.14
N ARG A 376 6.63 -12.16 -3.47
CA ARG A 376 6.17 -13.20 -2.52
C ARG A 376 4.88 -13.82 -3.03
N LYS A 377 4.74 -15.14 -2.92
CA LYS A 377 3.47 -15.84 -3.19
C LYS A 377 2.91 -16.37 -1.88
N PHE A 378 1.61 -16.18 -1.70
CA PHE A 378 0.88 -16.64 -0.53
C PHE A 378 -0.31 -17.52 -0.94
N CYS A 379 -0.48 -18.65 -0.27
CA CYS A 379 -1.72 -19.40 -0.33
C CYS A 379 -2.62 -18.93 0.82
N ILE A 380 -3.78 -18.35 0.48
CA ILE A 380 -4.73 -17.80 1.46
C ILE A 380 -6.04 -18.57 1.50
N GLN A 381 -6.63 -18.70 2.68
CA GLN A 381 -7.91 -19.37 2.88
C GLN A 381 -8.69 -18.76 4.05
N GLN A 382 -9.98 -18.50 3.86
CA GLN A 382 -10.88 -18.17 4.96
C GLN A 382 -11.14 -19.41 5.83
N VAL A 383 -10.92 -19.26 7.14
CA VAL A 383 -11.08 -20.29 8.18
C VAL A 383 -12.16 -19.88 9.18
N GLY A 384 -12.53 -20.81 10.08
CA GLY A 384 -13.58 -20.61 11.09
C GLY A 384 -14.92 -21.24 10.69
N ASP A 385 -15.35 -21.08 9.42
CA ASP A 385 -16.50 -21.81 8.90
C ASP A 385 -16.10 -23.24 8.51
N VAL A 386 -16.52 -24.21 9.32
CA VAL A 386 -16.28 -25.65 9.10
C VAL A 386 -17.24 -26.22 8.06
N THR A 387 -18.39 -25.57 7.84
CA THR A 387 -19.46 -26.05 6.94
C THR A 387 -19.27 -25.58 5.50
N ASN A 388 -18.79 -24.34 5.31
CA ASN A 388 -18.59 -23.70 4.00
C ASN A 388 -17.10 -23.41 3.74
N LYS A 389 -16.30 -24.49 3.67
CA LYS A 389 -14.86 -24.41 3.40
C LYS A 389 -14.58 -23.93 1.96
N LYS A 390 -14.49 -22.61 1.81
CA LYS A 390 -14.09 -21.96 0.54
C LYS A 390 -12.70 -22.43 0.08
N PRO A 391 -12.48 -22.55 -1.25
CA PRO A 391 -11.21 -23.01 -1.79
C PRO A 391 -10.08 -22.01 -1.49
N GLN A 392 -8.87 -22.54 -1.32
CA GLN A 392 -7.67 -21.73 -1.18
C GLN A 392 -7.39 -20.91 -2.45
N ARG A 393 -6.76 -19.74 -2.29
CA ARG A 393 -6.42 -18.83 -3.39
C ARG A 393 -4.95 -18.45 -3.35
N LEU A 394 -4.32 -18.38 -4.53
CA LEU A 394 -2.96 -17.87 -4.66
C LEU A 394 -3.00 -16.34 -4.78
N VAL A 395 -2.25 -15.64 -3.93
CA VAL A 395 -2.06 -14.18 -3.98
C VAL A 395 -0.57 -13.87 -4.14
N THR A 396 -0.22 -13.00 -5.08
CA THR A 396 1.17 -12.57 -5.30
C THR A 396 1.37 -11.14 -4.84
N GLN A 397 2.27 -10.92 -3.89
CA GLN A 397 2.76 -9.59 -3.52
C GLN A 397 3.99 -9.24 -4.35
N PHE A 398 3.92 -8.09 -5.02
CA PHE A 398 5.04 -7.42 -5.67
C PHE A 398 5.47 -6.24 -4.78
N HIS A 399 6.64 -6.34 -4.16
CA HIS A 399 7.18 -5.35 -3.22
C HIS A 399 8.36 -4.62 -3.87
N PHE A 400 8.15 -3.39 -4.33
CA PHE A 400 9.19 -2.54 -4.89
C PHE A 400 10.04 -1.93 -3.78
N THR A 401 11.29 -2.39 -3.66
CA THR A 401 12.19 -2.08 -2.54
C THR A 401 13.16 -0.94 -2.85
N SER A 402 13.38 -0.62 -4.13
CA SER A 402 14.37 0.37 -4.61
C SER A 402 13.84 1.82 -4.71
N TRP A 403 12.68 2.14 -4.12
CA TRP A 403 12.27 3.55 -3.99
C TRP A 403 13.04 4.20 -2.82
N PRO A 404 13.80 5.30 -3.06
CA PRO A 404 14.61 5.92 -2.01
C PRO A 404 13.80 6.61 -0.89
N ASP A 405 14.43 6.76 0.27
CA ASP A 405 13.92 7.51 1.42
C ASP A 405 13.73 9.01 1.14
N PHE A 406 14.33 9.54 0.06
CA PHE A 406 14.22 10.93 -0.41
C PHE A 406 13.97 10.94 -1.93
N GLY A 407 12.95 11.68 -2.38
CA GLY A 407 12.64 11.86 -3.81
C GLY A 407 12.16 10.59 -4.52
N VAL A 408 12.56 10.46 -5.79
CA VAL A 408 12.18 9.41 -6.73
C VAL A 408 13.37 8.52 -7.14
N PRO A 409 13.14 7.29 -7.65
CA PRO A 409 14.21 6.46 -8.21
C PRO A 409 14.97 7.18 -9.33
N PHE A 410 16.31 7.09 -9.33
CA PHE A 410 17.19 7.76 -10.30
C PHE A 410 16.91 7.42 -11.78
N THR A 411 16.28 6.28 -12.05
CA THR A 411 15.82 5.89 -13.39
C THR A 411 14.47 5.16 -13.33
N PRO A 412 13.53 5.42 -14.24
CA PRO A 412 12.24 4.72 -14.29
C PRO A 412 12.36 3.25 -14.70
N ILE A 413 13.52 2.77 -15.17
CA ILE A 413 13.70 1.42 -15.72
C ILE A 413 13.28 0.32 -14.72
N GLY A 414 13.61 0.46 -13.44
CA GLY A 414 13.21 -0.50 -12.40
C GLY A 414 11.68 -0.55 -12.24
N MET A 415 11.02 0.61 -12.17
CA MET A 415 9.57 0.74 -12.08
C MET A 415 8.85 0.21 -13.33
N LEU A 416 9.38 0.44 -14.54
CA LEU A 416 8.82 -0.08 -15.78
C LEU A 416 8.94 -1.61 -15.89
N LYS A 417 10.07 -2.19 -15.46
CA LYS A 417 10.23 -3.66 -15.34
C LYS A 417 9.25 -4.24 -14.33
N PHE A 418 9.09 -3.59 -13.19
CA PHE A 418 8.16 -3.97 -12.12
C PHE A 418 6.69 -3.94 -12.59
N LEU A 419 6.25 -2.83 -13.20
CA LEU A 419 4.93 -2.69 -13.82
C LEU A 419 4.65 -3.80 -14.84
N LYS A 420 5.59 -4.05 -15.77
CA LYS A 420 5.45 -5.14 -16.74
C LYS A 420 5.28 -6.50 -16.06
N LYS A 421 6.03 -6.76 -14.99
CA LYS A 421 5.92 -8.01 -14.22
C LYS A 421 4.57 -8.14 -13.50
N VAL A 422 4.07 -7.07 -12.89
CA VAL A 422 2.73 -7.03 -12.27
C VAL A 422 1.63 -7.31 -13.30
N LYS A 423 1.59 -6.56 -14.41
CA LYS A 423 0.58 -6.76 -15.48
C LYS A 423 0.61 -8.16 -16.08
N THR A 424 1.79 -8.78 -16.19
CA THR A 424 1.96 -10.13 -16.74
C THR A 424 1.53 -11.24 -15.78
N CYS A 425 1.52 -10.97 -14.46
CA CYS A 425 1.23 -11.97 -13.43
C CYS A 425 -0.14 -11.84 -12.78
N ASN A 426 -0.89 -10.75 -12.99
CA ASN A 426 -2.27 -10.64 -12.52
C ASN A 426 -3.22 -11.48 -13.40
N PRO A 427 -3.94 -12.48 -12.86
CA PRO A 427 -4.82 -13.32 -13.65
C PRO A 427 -6.13 -12.62 -14.01
N GLN A 428 -6.68 -12.93 -15.19
CA GLN A 428 -7.87 -12.27 -15.76
C GLN A 428 -9.16 -12.42 -14.94
N TYR A 429 -9.23 -13.39 -14.03
CA TYR A 429 -10.38 -13.63 -13.14
C TYR A 429 -10.26 -12.92 -11.77
N ALA A 430 -9.15 -12.22 -11.52
CA ALA A 430 -8.96 -11.49 -10.27
C ALA A 430 -9.92 -10.30 -10.15
N GLY A 431 -10.28 -9.95 -8.92
CA GLY A 431 -10.76 -8.61 -8.62
C GLY A 431 -9.63 -7.58 -8.62
N ALA A 432 -9.93 -6.38 -8.15
CA ALA A 432 -9.05 -5.22 -8.22
C ALA A 432 -7.64 -5.47 -7.64
N ILE A 433 -6.62 -4.94 -8.30
CA ILE A 433 -5.22 -5.00 -7.84
C ILE A 433 -5.07 -4.03 -6.66
N VAL A 434 -4.68 -4.52 -5.48
CA VAL A 434 -4.45 -3.68 -4.30
C VAL A 434 -3.07 -3.04 -4.41
N VAL A 435 -3.00 -1.71 -4.43
CA VAL A 435 -1.76 -0.92 -4.52
C VAL A 435 -1.62 -0.04 -3.28
N HIS A 436 -0.54 -0.20 -2.52
CA HIS A 436 -0.33 0.56 -1.29
C HIS A 436 1.12 1.09 -1.12
N CYS A 437 1.23 2.19 -0.38
CA CYS A 437 2.48 2.68 0.18
C CYS A 437 2.29 2.83 1.70
N SER A 438 2.72 3.95 2.31
CA SER A 438 2.28 4.35 3.65
C SER A 438 0.85 4.93 3.62
N ALA A 439 0.65 6.09 2.98
CA ALA A 439 -0.62 6.80 2.95
C ALA A 439 -1.60 6.32 1.84
N GLY A 440 -1.12 5.55 0.88
CA GLY A 440 -1.93 5.06 -0.24
C GLY A 440 -2.31 6.12 -1.29
N VAL A 441 -1.52 7.19 -1.44
CA VAL A 441 -1.82 8.30 -2.37
C VAL A 441 -0.65 8.77 -3.25
N GLY A 442 0.55 8.95 -2.67
CA GLY A 442 1.75 9.38 -3.38
C GLY A 442 2.29 8.33 -4.37
N ARG A 443 3.24 7.50 -3.93
CA ARG A 443 3.83 6.40 -4.74
C ARG A 443 2.77 5.47 -5.35
N THR A 444 1.67 5.20 -4.63
CA THR A 444 0.48 4.49 -5.12
C THR A 444 -0.14 5.15 -6.34
N GLY A 445 -0.33 6.48 -6.30
CA GLY A 445 -0.82 7.25 -7.45
C GLY A 445 0.17 7.20 -8.61
N THR A 446 1.47 7.38 -8.36
CA THR A 446 2.50 7.29 -9.41
C THR A 446 2.46 5.94 -10.14
N PHE A 447 2.36 4.82 -9.42
CA PHE A 447 2.23 3.48 -10.01
C PHE A 447 0.98 3.36 -10.92
N ILE A 448 -0.19 3.75 -10.40
CA ILE A 448 -1.48 3.66 -11.12
C ILE A 448 -1.50 4.58 -12.36
N VAL A 449 -0.92 5.78 -12.26
CA VAL A 449 -0.85 6.74 -13.36
C VAL A 449 0.08 6.24 -14.46
N ILE A 450 1.25 5.68 -14.13
CA ILE A 450 2.16 5.13 -15.16
C ILE A 450 1.49 3.92 -15.84
N ASP A 451 0.80 3.02 -15.11
CA ASP A 451 0.05 1.91 -15.71
C ASP A 451 -0.97 2.39 -16.75
N ALA A 452 -1.80 3.36 -16.36
CA ALA A 452 -2.86 3.90 -17.21
C ALA A 452 -2.32 4.74 -18.38
N MET A 453 -1.21 5.47 -18.19
CA MET A 453 -0.58 6.24 -19.26
C MET A 453 0.18 5.36 -20.25
N LEU A 454 0.71 4.21 -19.82
CA LEU A 454 1.19 3.19 -20.75
C LEU A 454 0.05 2.61 -21.59
N ASP A 455 -1.11 2.29 -20.98
CA ASP A 455 -2.27 1.80 -21.72
C ASP A 455 -2.80 2.86 -22.71
N MET A 456 -2.83 4.14 -22.32
CA MET A 456 -3.19 5.27 -23.18
C MET A 456 -2.20 5.49 -24.34
N MET A 457 -0.90 5.35 -24.07
CA MET A 457 0.17 5.47 -25.06
C MET A 457 0.08 4.39 -26.14
N HIS A 458 -0.27 3.16 -25.76
CA HIS A 458 -0.47 2.05 -26.71
C HIS A 458 -1.77 2.21 -27.50
N ALA A 459 -2.87 2.58 -26.85
CA ALA A 459 -4.19 2.63 -27.48
C ALA A 459 -4.42 3.87 -28.35
N GLU A 460 -3.96 5.05 -27.92
CA GLU A 460 -4.31 6.34 -28.55
C GLU A 460 -3.10 7.20 -28.94
N ARG A 461 -1.87 6.65 -28.89
CA ARG A 461 -0.60 7.28 -29.30
C ARG A 461 -0.33 8.67 -28.70
N LYS A 462 -0.86 8.90 -27.49
CA LYS A 462 -0.76 10.14 -26.71
C LYS A 462 -0.81 9.81 -25.21
N VAL A 463 -0.59 10.81 -24.34
CA VAL A 463 -0.77 10.69 -22.88
C VAL A 463 -1.51 11.91 -22.32
N ASP A 464 -2.29 11.74 -21.25
CA ASP A 464 -3.03 12.82 -20.57
C ASP A 464 -2.84 12.68 -19.05
N VAL A 465 -1.61 12.97 -18.59
CA VAL A 465 -1.24 12.83 -17.18
C VAL A 465 -2.09 13.74 -16.30
N TYR A 466 -2.22 15.02 -16.68
CA TYR A 466 -3.01 16.00 -15.94
C TYR A 466 -4.49 15.59 -15.84
N GLY A 467 -5.12 15.23 -16.96
CA GLY A 467 -6.53 14.83 -17.00
C GLY A 467 -6.78 13.51 -16.26
N PHE A 468 -5.86 12.55 -16.32
CA PHE A 468 -5.98 11.29 -15.60
C PHE A 468 -5.77 11.46 -14.08
N VAL A 469 -4.74 12.20 -13.64
CA VAL A 469 -4.52 12.50 -12.21
C VAL A 469 -5.71 13.28 -11.64
N SER A 470 -6.20 14.30 -12.38
CA SER A 470 -7.42 15.04 -12.01
C SER A 470 -8.63 14.10 -11.84
N ARG A 471 -8.79 13.11 -12.72
CA ARG A 471 -9.89 12.14 -12.68
C ARG A 471 -9.79 11.19 -11.49
N ILE A 472 -8.62 10.60 -11.21
CA ILE A 472 -8.47 9.68 -10.06
C ILE A 472 -8.51 10.41 -8.72
N ARG A 473 -8.21 11.72 -8.68
CA ARG A 473 -8.45 12.56 -7.50
C ARG A 473 -9.95 12.79 -7.19
N ALA A 474 -10.87 12.39 -8.07
CA ALA A 474 -12.28 12.23 -7.71
C ALA A 474 -12.50 11.04 -6.76
N GLN A 475 -11.73 9.97 -6.94
CA GLN A 475 -11.92 8.69 -6.27
C GLN A 475 -11.14 8.56 -4.96
N ARG A 476 -10.00 9.26 -4.81
CA ARG A 476 -9.24 9.35 -3.56
C ARG A 476 -8.46 10.66 -3.48
N CYS A 477 -8.39 11.25 -2.30
CA CYS A 477 -7.67 12.51 -2.09
C CYS A 477 -6.17 12.40 -2.44
N GLN A 478 -5.56 13.51 -2.87
CA GLN A 478 -4.10 13.67 -3.05
C GLN A 478 -3.36 12.58 -3.87
N MET A 479 -4.05 11.86 -4.76
CA MET A 479 -3.42 10.91 -5.68
C MET A 479 -2.34 11.62 -6.52
N VAL A 480 -1.11 11.08 -6.49
CA VAL A 480 0.14 11.80 -6.78
C VAL A 480 0.32 13.02 -5.86
N GLN A 481 1.26 12.91 -4.92
CA GLN A 481 1.32 13.78 -3.73
C GLN A 481 2.44 14.84 -3.77
N THR A 482 3.44 14.68 -4.63
CA THR A 482 4.55 15.63 -4.85
C THR A 482 4.78 15.89 -6.34
N ASP A 483 5.45 17.00 -6.63
CA ASP A 483 5.94 17.42 -7.93
C ASP A 483 7.32 16.81 -8.28
N VAL A 484 8.09 16.41 -7.26
CA VAL A 484 9.40 15.72 -7.33
C VAL A 484 9.53 14.57 -6.32
#